data_AF-A0AA89BSU8-F1
#
_entry.id   AF-A0AA89BSU8-F1
#
_cell.length_a   1.000
_cell.length_b   1.000
_cell.length_c   1.000
_cell.angle_alpha   90.00
_cell.angle_beta   90.00
_cell.angle_gamma   90.00
#
_symmetry.space_group_name_H-M   'P 1'
#
loop_
_entity.id
_entity.type
_entity.pdbx_description
1 polymer ?
#
loop_
_entity_poly.entity_id
_entity_poly.type
_entity_poly.pdbx_seq_one_letter_code
_entity_poly.pdbx_strand_id
1 'polypeptide(L)'
;MMHMNRLFEFLKENFPRCKIAWSELLPRIVWKHSPKKSAMNRGRYRINRAGFSKARECGGFRIKHPEFKNRKLLASDGAHLSQVGNDIFL
;
A
#
# COMPACT_ATOMS: atom_id res chain seq x y z
N MET A 1 -0.08 -11.59 -9.48
CA MET A 1 1.17 -10.91 -9.86
C MET A 1 1.11 -10.39 -11.31
N MET A 2 0.59 -11.18 -12.26
CA MET A 2 0.42 -10.80 -13.68
C MET A 2 -0.33 -9.46 -13.91
N HIS A 3 -1.41 -9.18 -13.17
CA HIS A 3 -2.16 -7.92 -13.32
C HIS A 3 -1.38 -6.67 -12.89
N MET A 4 -0.51 -6.80 -11.89
CA MET A 4 0.29 -5.67 -11.41
C MET A 4 1.31 -5.25 -12.48
N ASN A 5 2.00 -6.22 -13.10
CA ASN A 5 2.98 -5.93 -14.15
C ASN A 5 2.36 -5.17 -15.32
N ARG A 6 1.19 -5.60 -15.80
CA ARG A 6 0.46 -4.92 -16.88
C ARG A 6 0.14 -3.46 -16.57
N LEU A 7 -0.19 -3.13 -15.31
CA LEU A 7 -0.44 -1.76 -14.92
C LEU A 7 0.84 -0.91 -14.96
N PHE A 8 1.96 -1.44 -14.48
CA PHE A 8 3.24 -0.72 -14.53
C PHE A 8 3.72 -0.52 -15.97
N GLU A 9 3.57 -1.52 -16.83
CA GLU A 9 3.83 -1.43 -18.27
C GLU A 9 2.97 -0.34 -18.90
N PHE A 10 1.65 -0.38 -18.69
CA PHE A 10 0.72 0.63 -19.18
C PHE A 10 1.11 2.05 -18.72
N LEU A 11 1.43 2.24 -17.44
CA LEU A 11 1.80 3.55 -16.91
C LEU A 11 3.12 4.06 -17.52
N LYS A 12 4.10 3.18 -17.72
CA LYS A 12 5.38 3.54 -18.33
C LYS A 12 5.20 3.94 -19.80
N GLU A 13 4.36 3.22 -20.54
CA GLU A 13 4.09 3.47 -21.95
C GLU A 13 3.29 4.76 -22.17
N ASN A 14 2.23 4.97 -21.38
CA ASN A 14 1.28 6.06 -21.60
C ASN A 14 1.68 7.36 -20.88
N PHE A 15 2.51 7.27 -19.83
CA PHE A 15 2.94 8.43 -19.02
C PHE A 15 4.46 8.45 -18.82
N PRO A 16 5.26 8.47 -19.90
CA PRO A 16 6.72 8.26 -19.84
C PRO A 16 7.48 9.35 -19.07
N ARG A 17 6.88 10.53 -18.88
CA ARG A 17 7.46 11.64 -18.12
C ARG A 17 7.08 11.63 -16.63
N CYS A 18 6.17 10.75 -16.22
CA CYS A 18 5.74 10.65 -14.83
C CYS A 18 6.62 9.68 -14.03
N LYS A 19 6.77 9.96 -12.73
CA LYS A 19 7.38 9.02 -11.79
C LYS A 19 6.28 8.23 -11.09
N ILE A 20 6.47 6.92 -10.98
CA ILE A 20 5.52 6.06 -10.26
C ILE A 20 5.92 6.02 -8.78
N ALA A 21 5.02 6.46 -7.90
CA ALA A 21 5.16 6.33 -6.45
C ALA A 21 4.33 5.14 -5.96
N TRP A 22 4.99 4.11 -5.42
CA TRP A 22 4.30 3.05 -4.69
C TRP A 22 4.01 3.50 -3.26
N SER A 23 2.75 3.83 -2.98
CA SER A 23 2.29 4.10 -1.62
C SER A 23 2.13 2.78 -0.86
N GLU A 24 2.99 2.53 0.14
CA GLU A 24 2.97 1.25 0.86
C GLU A 24 1.62 1.04 1.59
N LEU A 25 1.02 -0.15 1.41
CA LEU A 25 -0.19 -0.51 2.12
C LEU A 25 0.03 -0.46 3.64
N LEU A 26 -0.93 0.10 4.36
CA LEU A 26 -0.92 0.22 5.83
C LEU A 26 -1.32 -1.08 6.53
N PRO A 27 -0.86 -1.33 7.77
CA PRO A 27 -1.41 -2.40 8.60
C PRO A 27 -2.90 -2.14 8.88
N ARG A 28 -3.69 -3.22 8.98
CA ARG A 28 -5.12 -3.15 9.39
C ARG A 28 -5.33 -3.94 10.66
N ILE A 29 -6.23 -3.46 11.52
CA ILE A 29 -6.66 -4.18 12.73
C ILE A 29 -7.72 -5.23 12.38
N VAL A 30 -8.54 -4.94 11.39
CA VAL A 30 -9.58 -5.82 10.88
C VAL A 30 -9.27 -6.21 9.44
N TRP A 31 -9.28 -7.52 9.18
CA TRP A 31 -9.26 -8.09 7.85
C TRP A 31 -10.58 -8.82 7.66
N LYS A 32 -11.57 -8.17 7.03
CA LYS A 32 -12.99 -8.61 6.96
C LYS A 32 -13.16 -10.09 6.56
N HIS A 33 -12.28 -10.60 5.70
CA HIS A 33 -12.35 -11.96 5.16
C HIS A 33 -11.27 -12.90 5.71
N SER A 34 -10.58 -12.55 6.79
CA SER A 34 -9.57 -13.43 7.39
C SER A 34 -9.39 -13.19 8.89
N PRO A 35 -9.58 -14.21 9.74
CA PRO A 35 -9.29 -14.10 11.16
C PRO A 35 -7.78 -14.11 11.45
N LYS A 36 -6.94 -14.53 10.49
CA LYS A 36 -5.49 -14.68 10.67
C LYS A 36 -4.74 -13.37 10.43
N LYS A 37 -4.95 -12.37 11.30
CA LYS A 37 -4.39 -11.01 11.18
C LYS A 37 -2.87 -10.99 10.93
N SER A 38 -2.11 -11.82 11.64
CA SER A 38 -0.65 -11.92 11.46
C SER A 38 -0.26 -12.40 10.05
N ALA A 39 -0.96 -13.41 9.52
CA ALA A 39 -0.72 -13.90 8.16
C ALA A 39 -1.07 -12.83 7.11
N MET A 40 -2.18 -12.10 7.30
CA MET A 40 -2.57 -11.00 6.42
C MET A 40 -1.54 -9.87 6.42
N ASN A 41 -1.03 -9.49 7.60
CA ASN A 41 0.04 -8.50 7.70
C ASN A 41 1.35 -8.97 7.05
N ARG A 42 1.69 -10.27 7.13
CA ARG A 42 2.81 -10.82 6.34
C ARG A 42 2.55 -10.73 4.83
N GLY A 43 1.33 -11.02 4.39
CA GLY A 43 0.91 -10.85 3.00
C GLY A 43 1.08 -9.41 2.51
N ARG A 44 0.66 -8.43 3.32
CA ARG A 44 0.89 -6.99 3.07
C ARG A 44 2.35 -6.67 2.81
N TYR A 45 3.28 -7.13 3.65
CA TYR A 45 4.72 -6.90 3.43
C TYR A 45 5.20 -7.47 2.10
N ARG A 46 4.70 -8.65 1.70
CA ARG A 46 5.05 -9.25 0.39
C ARG A 46 4.53 -8.41 -0.77
N ILE A 47 3.30 -7.90 -0.68
CA ILE A 47 2.71 -7.00 -1.69
C ILE A 47 3.51 -5.70 -1.77
N ASN A 48 3.81 -5.05 -0.64
CA ASN A 48 4.61 -3.83 -0.63
C ASN A 48 6.00 -4.03 -1.26
N ARG A 49 6.67 -5.14 -0.93
CA ARG A 49 7.96 -5.48 -1.53
C ARG A 49 7.86 -5.67 -3.04
N ALA A 50 6.85 -6.40 -3.51
CA ALA A 50 6.66 -6.67 -4.93
C ALA A 50 6.28 -5.39 -5.72
N GLY A 51 5.35 -4.59 -5.20
CA GLY A 51 4.95 -3.31 -5.80
C GLY A 51 6.09 -2.31 -5.85
N PHE A 52 6.87 -2.18 -4.78
CA PHE A 52 8.06 -1.33 -4.78
C PHE A 52 9.14 -1.83 -5.76
N SER A 53 9.36 -3.15 -5.88
CA SER A 53 10.29 -3.69 -6.87
C SER A 53 9.90 -3.23 -8.27
N LYS A 54 8.62 -3.33 -8.62
CA LYS A 54 8.11 -2.90 -9.92
C LYS A 54 8.19 -1.39 -10.13
N ALA A 55 7.83 -0.59 -9.13
CA ALA A 55 8.02 0.86 -9.19
C ALA A 55 9.49 1.23 -9.42
N ARG A 56 10.42 0.56 -8.74
CA ARG A 56 11.87 0.78 -8.90
C ARG A 56 12.37 0.39 -10.28
N GLU A 57 11.93 -0.75 -10.82
CA GLU A 57 12.25 -1.19 -12.20
C GLU A 57 11.79 -0.15 -13.24
N CYS A 58 10.71 0.58 -12.96
CA CYS A 58 10.22 1.71 -13.78
C CYS A 58 10.89 3.06 -13.45
N GLY A 59 11.95 3.10 -12.63
CA GLY A 59 12.62 4.33 -12.23
C GLY A 59 11.82 5.23 -11.28
N GLY A 60 10.82 4.65 -10.61
CA GLY A 60 10.00 5.25 -9.55
C GLY A 60 10.52 4.98 -8.14
N PHE A 61 9.69 5.26 -7.13
CA PHE A 61 10.05 5.18 -5.71
C PHE A 61 8.90 4.66 -4.85
N ARG A 62 9.14 4.53 -3.54
CA ARG A 62 8.10 4.19 -2.56
C ARG A 62 7.87 5.33 -1.58
N ILE A 63 6.63 5.47 -1.15
CA ILE A 63 6.24 6.26 0.00
C ILE A 63 6.02 5.29 1.14
N LYS A 64 6.84 5.42 2.18
CA LYS A 64 6.65 4.68 3.43
C LYS A 64 5.78 5.51 4.35
N HIS A 65 4.91 4.82 5.05
CA HIS A 65 4.00 5.44 6.00
C HIS A 65 4.37 5.04 7.42
N PRO A 66 4.07 5.87 8.43
CA PRO A 66 4.13 5.46 9.82
C PRO A 66 3.34 4.16 10.05
N GLU A 67 3.82 3.28 10.92
CA GLU A 67 3.04 2.10 11.29
C GLU A 67 1.87 2.55 12.19
N PHE A 68 0.69 2.70 11.57
CA PHE A 68 -0.57 3.06 12.21
C PHE A 68 -1.09 1.93 13.13
N LYS A 69 -0.38 1.70 14.24
CA LYS A 69 -0.76 0.74 15.28
C LYS A 69 -1.77 1.31 16.28
N ASN A 70 -1.98 2.63 16.25
CA ASN A 70 -2.90 3.33 17.13
C ASN A 70 -4.34 3.28 16.57
N ARG A 71 -5.27 2.68 17.33
CA ARG A 71 -6.70 2.61 16.98
C ARG A 71 -7.32 3.98 16.69
N LYS A 72 -6.83 5.06 17.30
CA LYS A 72 -7.35 6.43 17.09
C LYS A 72 -7.14 6.94 15.66
N LEU A 73 -6.20 6.36 14.92
CA LEU A 73 -5.90 6.73 13.54
C LEU A 73 -6.70 5.91 12.52
N LEU A 74 -7.50 4.96 12.99
CA LEU A 74 -8.37 4.13 12.15
C LEU A 74 -9.83 4.52 12.37
N ALA A 75 -10.63 4.34 11.33
CA ALA A 75 -12.07 4.41 11.41
C ALA A 75 -12.61 3.29 12.31
N SER A 76 -13.91 3.37 12.64
CA SER A 76 -14.57 2.38 13.51
C SER A 76 -14.54 0.95 12.95
N ASP A 77 -14.39 0.79 11.63
CA ASP A 77 -14.24 -0.52 10.98
C ASP A 77 -12.85 -1.16 11.14
N GLY A 78 -11.87 -0.42 11.69
CA GLY A 78 -10.50 -0.88 11.91
C GLY A 78 -9.72 -1.24 10.64
N ALA A 79 -10.21 -0.84 9.47
CA ALA A 79 -9.62 -1.07 8.16
C ALA A 79 -9.26 0.23 7.42
N HIS A 80 -10.12 1.25 7.50
CA HIS A 80 -9.88 2.57 6.93
C HIS A 80 -9.25 3.51 7.95
N LEU A 81 -8.66 4.61 7.47
CA LEU A 81 -8.14 5.68 8.32
C LEU A 81 -9.28 6.54 8.86
N SER A 82 -9.13 7.06 10.09
CA SER A 82 -9.98 8.14 10.59
C SER A 82 -9.62 9.46 9.89
N GLN A 83 -10.36 10.55 10.16
CA GLN A 83 -10.00 11.87 9.64
C GLN A 83 -8.55 12.24 10.03
N VAL A 84 -8.23 12.14 11.33
CA VAL A 84 -6.87 12.36 11.84
C VAL A 84 -5.85 11.40 11.21
N GLY A 85 -6.26 10.16 10.95
CA GLY A 85 -5.42 9.20 10.24
C GLY A 85 -5.08 9.65 8.82
N ASN A 86 -6.04 10.21 8.09
CA ASN A 86 -5.81 10.76 6.75
C ASN A 86 -4.93 12.01 6.78
N ASP A 87 -5.12 12.89 7.77
CA ASP A 87 -4.29 14.10 7.92
C ASP A 87 -2.81 13.79 8.15
N ILE A 88 -2.49 12.62 8.72
CA ILE A 88 -1.11 12.13 8.92
C ILE A 88 -0.61 11.34 7.69
N PHE A 89 -1.52 10.78 6.90
CA PHE A 89 -1.18 9.94 5.74
C PHE A 89 -0.82 10.77 4.49
N LEU A 90 -1.40 11.96 4.36
CA LEU A 90 -1.10 12.95 3.32
C LEU A 90 0.20 13.71 3.63
#